data_AF-A0A099Y069-F1
#
_entry.id   AF-A0A099Y069-F1
#
_cell.length_a   1.000
_cell.length_b   1.000
_cell.length_c   1.000
_cell.angle_alpha   90.00
_cell.angle_beta   90.00
_cell.angle_gamma   90.00
#
_symmetry.space_group_name_H-M   'P 1'
#
loop_
_entity.id
_entity.type
_entity.pdbx_description
1 polymer ?
#
loop_
_entity_poly.entity_id
_entity_poly.type
_entity_poly.pdbx_seq_one_letter_code
_entity_poly.pdbx_strand_id
1 'polypeptide(L)'
;MSFLSDNVIPGNHGKVFETNATFNYDLNLIKTKIASIDGVKRVSINTDVFPKEFKIRTSKLVPDKVIEDAVISLGFHVIAKEMLPL
;
A
#
# COMPACT_ATOMS: atom_id res chain seq x y z
N MET A 1 -13.43 -12.32 1.87
CA MET A 1 -13.32 -11.23 2.85
C MET A 1 -12.91 -11.83 4.18
N SER A 2 -11.70 -11.52 4.60
CA SER A 2 -11.14 -11.93 5.90
C SER A 2 -10.54 -10.69 6.52
N PHE A 3 -10.68 -10.52 7.83
CA PHE A 3 -10.18 -9.35 8.54
C PHE A 3 -8.69 -9.07 8.24
N LEU A 4 -7.88 -10.12 8.08
CA LEU A 4 -6.46 -9.98 7.72
C LEU A 4 -6.26 -9.60 6.24
N SER A 5 -7.14 -10.07 5.37
CA SER A 5 -7.12 -9.76 3.93
C SER A 5 -7.57 -8.34 3.64
N ASP A 6 -8.39 -7.73 4.51
CA ASP A 6 -9.02 -6.42 4.24
C ASP A 6 -8.35 -5.26 5.02
N ASN A 7 -7.32 -5.55 5.83
CA ASN A 7 -6.64 -4.57 6.67
C ASN A 7 -5.10 -4.73 6.64
N VAL A 8 -4.40 -3.62 6.83
CA VAL A 8 -2.98 -3.59 7.19
C VAL A 8 -2.86 -3.64 8.71
N ILE A 9 -2.35 -4.76 9.20
CA ILE A 9 -2.19 -5.03 10.64
C ILE A 9 -0.93 -4.35 11.17
N PRO A 10 -0.99 -3.69 12.35
CA PRO A 10 0.18 -3.07 12.95
C PRO A 10 1.27 -4.09 13.28
N GLY A 11 2.54 -3.68 13.11
CA GLY A 11 3.70 -4.51 13.41
C GLY A 11 4.80 -4.43 12.35
N ASN A 12 5.68 -5.44 12.32
CA ASN A 12 6.88 -5.42 11.48
C ASN A 12 6.69 -6.03 10.08
N HIS A 13 5.63 -6.80 9.86
CA HIS A 13 5.36 -7.46 8.59
C HIS A 13 4.96 -6.43 7.52
N GLY A 14 3.99 -5.59 7.84
CA GLY A 14 3.33 -4.72 6.85
C GLY A 14 2.57 -5.54 5.80
N LYS A 15 2.08 -4.85 4.77
CA LYS A 15 1.35 -5.45 3.66
C LYS A 15 1.86 -4.90 2.33
N VAL A 16 1.85 -5.75 1.31
CA VAL A 16 2.32 -5.40 -0.03
C VAL A 16 1.11 -5.07 -0.90
N PHE A 17 1.24 -4.01 -1.67
CA PHE A 17 0.26 -3.55 -2.65
C PHE A 17 0.95 -3.42 -4.00
N GLU A 18 0.25 -3.76 -5.08
CA GLU A 18 0.68 -3.54 -6.45
C GLU A 18 -0.02 -2.30 -7.01
N THR A 19 0.64 -1.52 -7.88
CA THR A 19 0.07 -0.33 -8.52
C THR A 19 0.19 -0.36 -10.04
N ASN A 20 -0.69 0.38 -10.70
CA ASN A 20 -0.60 0.66 -12.13
C ASN A 20 0.34 1.85 -12.47
N ALA A 21 0.85 2.58 -11.47
CA ALA A 21 1.79 3.68 -11.72
C ALA A 21 3.16 3.18 -12.21
N THR A 22 3.70 3.83 -13.24
CA THR A 22 4.95 3.43 -13.91
C THR A 22 6.09 4.42 -13.72
N PHE A 23 5.79 5.72 -13.60
CA PHE A 23 6.81 6.76 -13.48
C PHE A 23 7.22 7.00 -12.02
N ASN A 24 8.51 7.25 -11.80
CA ASN A 24 9.05 7.49 -10.45
C ASN A 24 8.41 8.70 -9.76
N TYR A 25 8.00 9.72 -10.53
CA TYR A 25 7.28 10.87 -9.99
C TYR A 25 5.94 10.46 -9.36
N ASP A 26 5.14 9.68 -10.08
CA ASP A 26 3.85 9.17 -9.62
C ASP A 26 4.01 8.24 -8.41
N LEU A 27 5.01 7.36 -8.46
CA LEU A 27 5.32 6.47 -7.33
C LEU A 27 5.65 7.26 -6.05
N ASN A 28 6.37 8.37 -6.18
CA ASN A 28 6.70 9.23 -5.04
C ASN A 28 5.47 10.03 -4.55
N LEU A 29 4.59 10.45 -5.45
CA LEU A 29 3.32 11.09 -5.13
C LEU A 29 2.43 10.15 -4.29
N ILE A 30 2.26 8.92 -4.77
CA ILE A 30 1.52 7.85 -4.09
C ILE A 30 2.13 7.57 -2.71
N LYS A 31 3.46 7.38 -2.64
CA LYS A 31 4.16 7.15 -1.37
C LYS A 31 3.89 8.26 -0.35
N THR A 32 3.97 9.52 -0.78
CA THR A 32 3.77 10.69 0.09
C THR A 32 2.32 10.75 0.57
N LYS A 33 1.36 10.48 -0.31
CA LYS A 33 -0.05 10.44 0.03
C LYS A 33 -0.34 9.34 1.06
N ILE A 34 0.13 8.12 0.83
CA ILE A 34 -0.06 7.00 1.77
C ILE A 34 0.63 7.29 3.11
N ALA A 35 1.83 7.87 3.11
CA ALA A 35 2.54 8.22 4.33
C ALA A 35 1.82 9.27 5.20
N SER A 36 0.91 10.05 4.62
CA SER A 36 0.07 11.03 5.35
C SER A 36 -1.14 10.42 6.06
N ILE A 37 -1.45 9.14 5.81
CA ILE A 37 -2.58 8.45 6.45
C ILE A 37 -2.25 8.20 7.92
N ASP A 38 -3.18 8.54 8.80
CA ASP A 38 -3.03 8.29 10.24
C ASP A 38 -2.84 6.79 10.52
N GLY A 39 -1.81 6.48 11.31
CA GLY A 39 -1.41 5.10 11.60
C GLY A 39 -0.47 4.46 10.59
N VAL A 40 -0.15 5.10 9.45
CA VAL A 40 0.95 4.64 8.57
C VAL A 40 2.29 5.08 9.15
N LYS A 41 3.20 4.13 9.36
CA LYS A 41 4.54 4.38 9.92
C LYS A 41 5.61 4.46 8.83
N ARG A 42 5.50 3.61 7.79
CA ARG A 42 6.50 3.54 6.72
C ARG A 42 5.90 3.01 5.44
N VAL A 43 6.25 3.65 4.33
CA VAL A 43 5.94 3.20 2.97
C VAL A 43 7.26 2.99 2.23
N SER A 44 7.47 1.81 1.67
CA SER A 44 8.66 1.45 0.87
C SER A 44 8.22 1.05 -0.52
N ILE A 45 8.93 1.51 -1.55
CA ILE A 45 8.63 1.20 -2.95
C ILE A 45 9.63 0.14 -3.42
N ASN A 46 9.15 -0.89 -4.11
CA ASN A 46 9.97 -1.84 -4.83
C ASN A 46 9.79 -1.60 -6.33
N THR A 47 10.80 -1.01 -6.96
CA THR A 47 10.81 -0.69 -8.38
C THR A 47 11.42 -1.78 -9.25
N ASP A 48 11.94 -2.86 -8.66
CA ASP A 48 12.63 -3.93 -9.38
C ASP A 48 11.67 -5.00 -9.93
N VAL A 49 10.38 -4.89 -9.59
CA VAL A 49 9.30 -5.79 -10.00
C VAL A 49 8.29 -5.09 -10.92
N PHE A 50 7.47 -5.88 -11.60
CA PHE A 50 6.32 -5.41 -12.37
C PHE A 50 5.10 -6.30 -12.10
N PRO A 51 3.95 -5.75 -11.70
CA PRO A 51 3.67 -4.33 -11.42
C PRO A 51 4.54 -3.75 -10.28
N LYS A 52 4.62 -2.43 -10.15
CA LYS A 52 5.42 -1.78 -9.08
C LYS A 52 4.73 -2.02 -7.74
N GLU A 53 5.53 -2.24 -6.69
CA GLU A 53 5.00 -2.63 -5.39
C GLU A 53 5.26 -1.58 -4.30
N PHE A 54 4.30 -1.44 -3.40
CA PHE A 54 4.42 -0.69 -2.15
C PHE A 54 4.31 -1.62 -0.96
N LYS A 55 5.29 -1.57 -0.06
CA LYS A 55 5.22 -2.21 1.26
C LYS A 55 4.87 -1.17 2.31
N ILE A 56 3.68 -1.32 2.90
CA ILE A 56 3.12 -0.39 3.89
C ILE A 56 3.18 -1.03 5.26
N ARG A 57 3.77 -0.33 6.23
CA ARG A 57 3.79 -0.71 7.64
C ARG A 57 3.05 0.31 8.46
N THR A 58 2.21 -0.16 9.38
CA THR A 58 1.35 0.68 10.21
C THR A 58 1.69 0.51 11.69
N SER A 59 1.41 1.54 12.48
CA SER A 59 1.41 1.52 13.95
C SER A 59 0.01 1.24 14.52
N LYS A 60 -1.03 1.35 13.69
CA LYS A 60 -2.43 1.09 14.01
C LYS A 60 -3.05 0.20 12.93
N LEU A 61 -4.24 -0.31 13.18
CA LEU A 61 -5.01 -0.97 12.13
C LEU A 61 -5.47 0.06 11.10
N VAL A 62 -5.16 -0.17 9.82
CA VAL A 62 -5.58 0.67 8.71
C VAL A 62 -6.30 -0.22 7.68
N PRO A 63 -7.57 0.05 7.35
CA PRO A 63 -8.26 -0.70 6.30
C PRO A 63 -7.60 -0.48 4.94
N ASP A 64 -7.54 -1.54 4.13
CA ASP A 64 -6.96 -1.44 2.78
C ASP A 64 -7.69 -0.39 1.95
N LYS A 65 -9.02 -0.31 2.11
CA LYS A 65 -9.85 0.69 1.45
C LYS A 65 -9.40 2.14 1.69
N VAL A 66 -8.88 2.47 2.87
CA VAL A 66 -8.36 3.82 3.16
C VAL A 66 -7.13 4.13 2.32
N ILE A 67 -6.28 3.12 2.10
CA ILE A 67 -5.10 3.22 1.24
C ILE A 67 -5.53 3.32 -0.22
N GLU A 68 -6.44 2.44 -0.66
CA GLU A 68 -6.99 2.43 -2.02
C GLU A 68 -7.64 3.77 -2.38
N ASP A 69 -8.56 4.27 -1.56
CA ASP A 69 -9.25 5.55 -1.76
C ASP A 69 -8.26 6.72 -1.83
N ALA A 70 -7.21 6.69 -0.98
CA ALA A 70 -6.16 7.72 -1.00
C ALA A 70 -5.38 7.71 -2.31
N VAL A 71 -5.10 6.55 -2.89
CA VAL A 71 -4.41 6.43 -4.19
C VAL A 71 -5.34 6.73 -5.37
N ILE A 72 -6.60 6.31 -5.31
CA ILE A 72 -7.63 6.63 -6.31
C ILE A 72 -7.81 8.14 -6.44
N SER A 73 -7.71 8.89 -5.32
CA SER A 73 -7.77 10.36 -5.36
C SER A 73 -6.65 11.03 -6.17
N LEU A 74 -5.59 10.29 -6.49
CA LEU A 74 -4.48 10.73 -7.34
C LEU A 74 -4.61 10.26 -8.80
N GLY A 75 -5.66 9.49 -9.14
CA GLY A 75 -5.85 8.91 -10.47
C GLY A 75 -5.15 7.57 -10.69
N PHE A 76 -4.71 6.90 -9.63
CA PHE A 76 -4.04 5.59 -9.71
C PHE A 76 -4.82 4.50 -8.98
N HIS A 77 -4.45 3.26 -9.23
CA HIS A 77 -4.97 2.11 -8.49
C HIS A 77 -3.85 1.45 -7.69
N VAL A 78 -4.19 1.00 -6.49
CA VAL A 78 -3.41 0.02 -5.73
C VAL A 78 -4.31 -1.13 -5.34
N ILE A 79 -3.77 -2.34 -5.33
CA ILE A 79 -4.47 -3.55 -4.92
C ILE A 79 -3.56 -4.31 -3.97
N ALA A 80 -4.12 -4.78 -2.85
CA ALA A 80 -3.39 -5.64 -1.94
C ALA A 80 -2.92 -6.92 -2.66
N LYS A 81 -1.63 -7.21 -2.59
CA LYS A 81 -1.09 -8.48 -3.08
C LYS A 81 -1.50 -9.57 -2.09
N GLU A 82 -2.31 -10.52 -2.55
CA GLU A 82 -2.68 -11.65 -1.71
C GLU A 82 -1.42 -12.39 -1.23
N MET A 83 -1.38 -12.71 0.06
CA MET A 83 -0.37 -13.61 0.59
C MET A 83 -0.72 -15.00 0.05
N LEU A 84 -0.04 -15.43 -1.03
CA LEU A 84 -0.13 -16.81 -1.50
C LEU A 84 0.16 -17.72 -0.29
N PRO A 85 -0.73 -18.69 0.04
CA PRO A 85 -0.41 -19.66 1.07
C PRO A 85 0.85 -20.42 0.64
N LEU A 86 1.79 -20.53 1.58
CA LEU A 86 2.95 -21.41 1.49
C LEU A 86 2.51 -22.88 1.44
#